data_AF-A0A6C0D240-F1
#
_entry.id   AF-A0A6C0D240-F1
#
_cell.length_a   1.000
_cell.length_b   1.000
_cell.length_c   1.000
_cell.angle_alpha   90.00
_cell.angle_beta   90.00
_cell.angle_gamma   90.00
#
_symmetry.space_group_name_H-M   'P 1'
#
loop_
_entity.id
_entity.type
_entity.pdbx_description
1 polymer ?
#
loop_
_entity_poly.entity_id
_entity_poly.type
_entity_poly.pdbx_seq_one_letter_code
_entity_poly.pdbx_strand_id
1 'polypeptide(L)'
;MTSTRNKNTQGDYNVRKQESVMIRDYLIHDYANVKNPVMFSLGSNPSFYGGVLSQNSVDIESKLRGIRSVNLEGPAFNVTPQFKSLPTVSYFERHQVFLPQPYIHSKSERPNYLG
;
A
#
# COMPACT_ATOMS: atom_id res chain seq x y z
N MET A 1 -9.96 -19.72 -37.25
CA MET A 1 -9.35 -19.03 -36.09
C MET A 1 -8.89 -20.07 -35.08
N THR A 2 -7.72 -20.68 -35.25
CA THR A 2 -7.15 -21.57 -34.23
C THR A 2 -5.64 -21.38 -34.24
N SER A 3 -5.15 -20.51 -33.36
CA SER A 3 -3.72 -20.49 -33.03
C SER A 3 -3.49 -21.58 -31.99
N THR A 4 -2.87 -22.69 -32.39
CA THR A 4 -2.47 -23.80 -31.52
C THR A 4 -1.13 -23.53 -30.81
N ARG A 5 -0.51 -22.37 -31.04
CA ARG A 5 0.78 -22.01 -30.44
C ARG A 5 0.60 -21.70 -28.96
N ASN A 6 1.30 -22.44 -28.12
CA ASN A 6 1.41 -22.15 -26.69
C ASN A 6 2.30 -20.91 -26.46
N LYS A 7 1.67 -19.76 -26.22
CA LYS A 7 2.35 -18.49 -25.89
C LYS A 7 3.00 -18.47 -24.50
N ASN A 8 2.72 -19.47 -23.67
CA ASN A 8 3.28 -19.60 -22.33
C ASN A 8 4.60 -20.41 -22.32
N THR A 9 5.21 -20.63 -23.48
CA THR A 9 6.56 -21.18 -23.53
C THR A 9 7.56 -20.17 -22.97
N GLN A 10 8.60 -20.66 -22.29
CA GLN A 10 9.54 -19.79 -21.58
C GLN A 10 10.23 -18.76 -22.50
N GLY A 11 10.57 -19.16 -23.73
CA GLY A 11 11.19 -18.27 -24.71
C GLY A 11 10.29 -17.10 -25.10
N ASP A 12 9.04 -17.38 -25.48
CA ASP A 12 8.04 -16.35 -25.82
C ASP A 12 7.76 -15.43 -24.62
N TYR A 13 7.66 -16.00 -23.41
CA TYR A 13 7.48 -15.24 -22.18
C TYR A 13 8.63 -14.26 -21.93
N ASN A 14 9.89 -14.72 -22.05
CA ASN A 14 11.07 -13.89 -21.80
C ASN A 14 11.15 -12.69 -22.76
N VAL A 15 10.80 -12.89 -24.05
CA VAL A 15 10.76 -11.81 -25.04
C VAL A 15 9.68 -10.78 -24.67
N ARG A 16 8.48 -11.23 -24.31
CA ARG A 16 7.38 -10.33 -23.87
C ARG A 16 7.70 -9.59 -22.58
N LYS A 17 8.37 -10.26 -21.64
CA LYS A 17 8.86 -9.63 -20.41
C LYS A 17 9.84 -8.52 -20.73
N GLN A 18 10.82 -8.76 -21.61
CA GLN A 18 11.78 -7.74 -22.02
C GLN A 18 11.08 -6.55 -22.72
N GLU A 19 10.15 -6.82 -23.63
CA GLU A 19 9.33 -5.79 -24.28
C GLU A 19 8.58 -4.94 -23.25
N SER A 20 7.93 -5.58 -22.27
CA SER A 20 7.23 -4.89 -21.18
C SER A 20 8.17 -4.04 -20.32
N VAL A 21 9.39 -4.51 -20.05
CA VAL A 21 10.39 -3.74 -19.29
C VAL A 21 10.85 -2.53 -20.10
N MET A 22 11.14 -2.68 -21.39
CA MET A 22 11.52 -1.56 -22.26
C MET A 22 10.42 -0.50 -22.36
N ILE A 23 9.16 -0.93 -22.55
CA ILE A 23 8.01 -0.02 -22.58
C ILE A 23 7.86 0.69 -21.24
N ARG A 24 7.96 -0.04 -20.12
CA ARG A 24 7.91 0.54 -18.78
C ARG A 24 9.00 1.60 -18.61
N ASP A 25 10.24 1.29 -18.96
CA ASP A 25 11.38 2.18 -18.76
C ASP A 25 11.27 3.44 -19.65
N TYR A 26 10.69 3.30 -20.83
CA TYR A 26 10.36 4.45 -21.70
C TYR A 26 9.24 5.32 -21.12
N LEU A 27 8.16 4.72 -20.59
CA LEU A 27 6.99 5.44 -20.07
C LEU A 27 7.25 6.07 -18.69
N ILE A 28 7.91 5.33 -17.79
CA ILE A 28 8.26 5.76 -16.44
C ILE A 28 9.61 6.50 -16.52
N HIS A 29 9.64 7.60 -17.28
CA HIS A 29 10.77 8.51 -17.26
C HIS A 29 10.78 9.27 -15.92
N ASP A 30 11.96 9.79 -15.52
CA ASP A 30 12.28 10.42 -14.22
C ASP A 30 11.26 11.46 -13.67
N TYR A 31 10.40 12.03 -14.53
CA TYR A 31 9.31 12.93 -14.15
C TYR A 31 8.10 12.23 -13.50
N ALA A 32 7.92 10.93 -13.72
CA ALA A 32 6.81 10.15 -13.16
C ALA A 32 7.06 9.70 -11.71
N ASN A 33 8.28 9.86 -11.19
CA ASN A 33 8.66 9.43 -9.86
C ASN A 33 8.41 10.52 -8.81
N VAL A 34 7.71 10.16 -7.73
CA VAL A 34 7.53 11.03 -6.57
C VAL A 34 8.83 11.08 -5.77
N LYS A 35 9.56 12.19 -5.84
CA LYS A 35 10.86 12.34 -5.17
C LYS A 35 10.75 12.40 -3.64
N ASN A 36 9.72 13.08 -3.12
CA ASN A 36 9.51 13.30 -1.69
C ASN A 36 8.09 12.89 -1.27
N PRO A 37 7.82 11.58 -1.13
CA PRO A 37 6.52 11.12 -0.67
C PRO A 37 6.34 11.43 0.83
N VAL A 38 5.23 12.07 1.18
CA VAL A 38 4.88 12.41 2.57
C VAL A 38 3.43 12.04 2.85
N MET A 39 3.14 11.61 4.08
CA MET A 39 1.76 11.45 4.56
C MET A 39 1.28 12.73 5.25
N PHE A 40 0.00 13.03 5.14
CA PHE A 40 -0.63 14.14 5.83
C PHE A 40 -1.00 13.71 7.24
N SER A 41 -0.62 14.53 8.23
CA SER A 41 -0.97 14.29 9.64
C SER A 41 -2.46 14.40 9.93
N LEU A 42 -3.18 15.20 9.12
CA LEU A 42 -4.61 15.46 9.24
C LEU A 42 -5.21 15.60 7.84
N GLY A 43 -6.40 15.04 7.65
CA GLY A 43 -7.10 15.04 6.37
C GLY A 43 -6.88 13.76 5.56
N SER A 44 -7.34 13.79 4.30
CA SER A 44 -7.21 12.65 3.40
C SER A 44 -5.86 12.66 2.70
N ASN A 45 -5.17 11.53 2.73
CA ASN A 45 -3.94 11.35 1.97
C ASN A 45 -4.24 11.25 0.46
N PRO A 46 -3.33 11.69 -0.42
CA PRO A 46 -3.43 11.45 -1.84
C PRO A 46 -3.24 9.96 -2.15
N SER A 47 -3.67 9.53 -3.33
CA SER A 47 -3.43 8.15 -3.80
C SER A 47 -1.93 7.95 -4.03
N PHE A 48 -1.36 6.91 -3.40
CA PHE A 48 0.04 6.54 -3.57
C PHE A 48 0.18 5.37 -4.53
N TYR A 49 1.22 5.43 -5.36
CA TYR A 49 1.71 4.25 -6.06
C TYR A 49 2.26 3.24 -5.03
N GLY A 50 1.95 1.95 -5.19
CA GLY A 50 2.34 0.91 -4.22
C GLY A 50 3.84 0.86 -3.92
N GLY A 51 4.71 1.15 -4.90
CA GLY A 51 6.15 1.17 -4.72
C GLY A 51 6.68 2.30 -3.81
N VAL A 52 5.85 3.30 -3.51
CA VAL A 52 6.13 4.34 -2.50
C VAL A 52 5.96 3.77 -1.08
N LEU A 53 4.99 2.86 -0.89
CA LEU A 53 4.62 2.31 0.42
C LEU A 53 5.43 1.08 0.81
N SER A 54 5.89 0.29 -0.18
CA SER A 54 6.60 -0.97 0.06
C SER A 54 7.67 -1.20 -1.00
N GLN A 55 8.76 -1.87 -0.63
CA GLN A 55 9.80 -2.31 -1.57
C GLN A 55 9.31 -3.45 -2.48
N ASN A 56 8.39 -4.28 -1.97
CA ASN A 56 7.86 -5.46 -2.66
C ASN A 56 6.35 -5.37 -2.91
N SER A 57 5.87 -4.19 -3.31
CA SER A 57 4.44 -3.93 -3.50
C SER A 57 3.78 -4.87 -4.52
N VAL A 58 4.47 -5.18 -5.62
CA VAL A 58 3.96 -6.05 -6.70
C VAL A 58 3.77 -7.49 -6.20
N ASP A 59 4.69 -7.98 -5.37
CA ASP A 59 4.62 -9.32 -4.80
C ASP A 59 3.47 -9.44 -3.80
N ILE A 60 3.33 -8.43 -2.91
CA ILE A 60 2.22 -8.36 -1.95
C ILE A 60 0.89 -8.37 -2.70
N GLU A 61 0.77 -7.54 -3.74
CA GLU A 61 -0.44 -7.47 -4.57
C GLU A 61 -0.73 -8.80 -5.26
N SER A 62 0.29 -9.43 -5.85
CA SER A 62 0.16 -10.73 -6.52
C SER A 62 -0.34 -11.82 -5.56
N LYS A 63 0.16 -11.80 -4.32
CA LYS A 63 -0.29 -12.69 -3.24
C LYS A 63 -1.73 -12.41 -2.83
N LEU A 64 -2.10 -11.15 -2.63
CA LEU A 64 -3.45 -10.74 -2.23
C LEU A 64 -4.49 -11.05 -3.30
N ARG A 65 -4.15 -10.85 -4.58
CA ARG A 65 -5.00 -11.20 -5.73
C ARG A 65 -5.12 -12.71 -5.97
N GLY A 66 -4.32 -13.53 -5.27
CA GLY A 66 -4.39 -14.98 -5.37
C GLY A 66 -3.93 -15.53 -6.73
N ILE A 67 -3.03 -14.81 -7.43
CA ILE A 67 -2.52 -15.18 -8.75
C ILE A 67 -1.54 -16.35 -8.58
N ARG A 68 -2.06 -17.55 -8.36
CA ARG A 68 -1.30 -18.78 -8.05
C ARG A 68 -1.29 -19.80 -9.19
N SER A 69 -2.07 -19.59 -10.25
CA SER A 69 -2.29 -20.64 -11.27
C SER A 69 -1.38 -20.59 -12.50
N VAL A 70 -0.67 -19.47 -12.73
CA VAL A 70 0.10 -19.25 -13.98
C VAL A 70 1.38 -18.42 -13.79
N ASN A 71 2.04 -18.52 -12.63
CA ASN A 71 3.33 -17.84 -12.45
C ASN A 71 4.43 -18.59 -13.24
N LEU A 72 4.89 -17.99 -14.34
CA LEU A 72 5.98 -18.49 -15.18
C LEU A 72 7.37 -18.01 -14.69
N GLU A 73 7.42 -17.21 -13.62
CA GLU A 73 8.67 -16.63 -13.11
C GLU A 73 9.32 -17.47 -12.00
N GLY A 74 8.60 -18.39 -11.37
CA GLY A 74 9.16 -19.20 -10.30
C GLY A 74 8.15 -19.93 -9.42
N PRO A 75 8.65 -20.65 -8.40
CA PRO A 75 7.80 -21.36 -7.44
C PRO A 75 6.91 -20.39 -6.66
N ALA A 76 5.76 -20.88 -6.20
CA ALA A 76 4.86 -20.09 -5.37
C ALA A 76 5.60 -19.66 -4.08
N PHE A 77 5.69 -18.35 -3.85
CA PHE A 77 6.39 -17.79 -2.71
C PHE A 77 5.41 -17.20 -1.68
N ASN A 78 5.83 -17.23 -0.41
CA ASN A 78 5.14 -16.53 0.67
C ASN A 78 5.79 -15.16 0.84
N VAL A 79 5.03 -14.12 0.53
CA VAL A 79 5.52 -12.73 0.57
C VAL A 79 5.45 -12.22 1.99
N THR A 80 6.59 -11.82 2.55
CA THR A 80 6.67 -11.00 3.75
C THR A 80 6.70 -9.52 3.34
N PRO A 81 5.74 -8.68 3.79
CA PRO A 81 5.67 -7.30 3.33
C PRO A 81 6.85 -6.47 3.86
N GLN A 82 7.49 -5.70 2.98
CA GLN A 82 8.64 -4.85 3.30
C GLN A 82 8.27 -3.36 3.20
N PHE A 83 7.64 -2.85 4.25
CA PHE A 83 7.13 -1.48 4.29
C PHE A 83 8.25 -0.42 4.30
N LYS A 84 8.00 0.69 3.61
CA LYS A 84 8.83 1.90 3.67
C LYS A 84 8.23 2.87 4.69
N SER A 85 9.07 3.44 5.54
CA SER A 85 8.65 4.48 6.47
C SER A 85 8.52 5.81 5.72
N LEU A 86 7.33 6.40 5.70
CA LEU A 86 7.09 7.72 5.12
C LEU A 86 7.02 8.78 6.22
N PRO A 87 7.62 9.97 6.01
CA PRO A 87 7.49 11.08 6.94
C PRO A 87 6.06 11.66 6.89
N THR A 88 5.61 12.18 8.03
CA THR A 88 4.30 12.81 8.16
C THR A 88 4.46 14.33 8.25
N VAL A 89 3.68 15.08 7.47
CA VAL A 89 3.70 16.55 7.42
C VAL A 89 2.36 17.12 7.91
N SER A 90 2.43 18.18 8.70
CA SER A 90 1.28 18.98 9.15
C SER A 90 1.18 20.28 8.34
N TYR A 91 0.14 20.37 7.51
CA TYR A 91 -0.17 21.61 6.77
C TYR A 91 -1.06 22.57 7.57
N PHE A 92 -1.73 22.06 8.60
CA PHE A 92 -2.66 22.82 9.42
C PHE A 92 -2.24 22.74 10.89
N GLU A 93 -2.29 23.88 11.56
CA GLU A 93 -2.13 23.93 13.01
C GLU A 93 -3.37 23.34 13.68
N ARG A 94 -3.15 22.45 14.65
CA ARG A 94 -4.24 21.88 15.46
C ARG A 94 -4.55 22.82 16.60
N HIS A 95 -5.82 23.15 16.79
CA HIS A 95 -6.27 23.80 18.01
C HIS A 95 -5.99 22.93 19.23
N GLN A 96 -5.60 23.57 20.33
CA GLN A 96 -5.39 22.88 21.59
C GLN A 96 -6.71 22.26 22.06
N VAL A 97 -6.73 20.94 22.23
CA VAL A 97 -7.88 20.23 22.79
C VAL A 97 -7.78 20.30 24.31
N PHE A 98 -8.76 20.94 24.95
CA PHE A 98 -8.89 20.93 26.40
C PHE A 98 -9.65 19.68 26.82
N LEU A 99 -8.96 18.74 27.47
CA LEU A 99 -9.61 17.59 28.10
C LEU A 99 -10.31 18.07 29.38
N PRO A 100 -11.60 17.81 29.59
CA PRO A 100 -12.24 18.11 30.86
C PRO A 100 -11.59 17.29 31.96
N GLN A 101 -11.62 17.82 33.18
CA GLN A 101 -11.19 17.05 34.36
C GLN A 101 -12.01 15.76 34.45
N PRO A 102 -11.39 14.63 34.84
CA PRO A 102 -12.11 13.36 34.97
C PRO A 102 -13.28 13.54 35.94
N TYR A 103 -14.50 13.18 35.48
CA TYR A 103 -15.69 13.30 36.31
C TYR A 103 -15.68 12.22 37.39
N ILE A 104 -15.48 12.63 38.63
CA ILE A 104 -15.59 11.78 39.81
C ILE A 104 -17.04 11.84 40.28
N HIS A 105 -17.80 10.76 40.10
CA HIS A 105 -19.17 10.69 40.62
C HIS A 105 -19.14 10.74 42.15
N SER A 106 -19.92 11.64 42.76
CA SER A 106 -20.18 11.56 44.19
C SER A 106 -21.28 10.56 44.48
N LYS A 107 -21.07 9.69 45.48
CA LYS A 107 -22.11 8.75 45.95
C LYS A 107 -23.34 9.48 46.52
N SER A 108 -23.19 10.74 46.93
CA SER A 108 -24.29 11.58 47.44
C SER A 108 -25.18 12.16 46.34
N GLU A 109 -24.74 12.16 45.08
CA GLU A 109 -25.50 12.69 43.94
C GLU A 109 -26.50 11.68 43.37
N ARG A 110 -26.49 10.43 43.87
CA ARG A 110 -27.42 9.38 43.46
C ARG A 110 -28.39 9.07 44.61
N PRO A 111 -29.63 9.58 44.58
CA PRO A 111 -30.56 9.52 45.72
C PRO A 111 -30.96 8.11 46.19
N ASN A 112 -30.62 7.05 45.45
CA ASN A 112 -30.91 5.64 45.77
C ASN A 112 -29.70 4.74 45.50
N TYR A 113 -28.50 5.11 45.94
CA TYR A 113 -27.34 4.22 45.87
C TYR A 113 -27.50 3.09 46.91
N LEU A 114 -28.04 1.96 46.47
CA LEU A 114 -28.02 0.70 47.21
C LEU A 114 -26.57 0.20 47.16
N GLY A 115 -25.91 0.22 48.32
CA GLY A 115 -24.56 -0.31 48.50
C GLY A 115 -24.50 -1.81 48.29
#